data_AF-A0A0V1C801-F1
#
_entry.id   AF-A0A0V1C801-F1
#
_cell.length_a   1.000
_cell.length_b   1.000
_cell.length_c   1.000
_cell.angle_alpha   90.00
_cell.angle_beta   90.00
_cell.angle_gamma   90.00
#
_symmetry.space_group_name_H-M   'P 1'
#
loop_
_entity.id
_entity.type
_entity.pdbx_description
1 polymer ?
#
loop_
_entity_poly.entity_id
_entity_poly.type
_entity_poly.pdbx_seq_one_letter_code
_entity_poly.pdbx_strand_id
1 'polypeptide(L)' 'MDTLIQQVLSGNATVGDLRRVNKVYAQKQRQVAQYTGEYTNGRRTLEQFQEALIVVAAAVD' A
#
# COMPACT_ATOMS: atom_id res chain seq x y z
N MET A 1 0.44 19.15 -10.15
CA MET A 1 0.62 17.76 -10.60
C MET A 1 -0.42 17.44 -11.66
N ASP A 2 -1.66 17.85 -11.45
CA ASP A 2 -2.76 17.64 -12.41
C ASP A 2 -2.47 18.19 -13.80
N THR A 3 -1.87 19.38 -13.92
CA THR A 3 -1.47 19.94 -15.22
C THR A 3 -0.49 19.04 -15.99
N LEU A 4 0.46 18.41 -15.29
CA LEU A 4 1.42 17.48 -15.90
C LEU A 4 0.77 16.15 -16.23
N ILE A 5 -0.16 15.67 -15.40
CA ILE A 5 -0.94 14.47 -15.70
C ILE A 5 -1.81 14.71 -16.93
N GLN A 6 -2.46 15.87 -17.03
CA GLN A 6 -3.25 16.27 -18.20
C GLN A 6 -2.40 16.30 -19.47
N GLN A 7 -1.17 16.82 -19.39
CA GLN A 7 -0.22 16.85 -20.52
C GLN A 7 0.24 15.44 -20.94
N VAL A 8 0.46 14.55 -19.96
CA VAL A 8 0.78 13.14 -20.25
C VAL A 8 -0.40 12.44 -20.91
N LEU A 9 -1.61 12.67 -20.41
CA LEU A 9 -2.83 12.07 -20.95
C LEU A 9 -3.22 12.62 -22.32
N SER A 10 -2.89 13.88 -22.62
CA SER A 10 -3.15 14.50 -23.92
C SER A 10 -2.08 14.19 -24.97
N GLY A 11 -1.04 13.42 -24.62
CA GLY A 11 0.05 13.07 -25.54
C GLY A 11 1.02 14.22 -25.83
N ASN A 12 0.92 15.35 -25.12
CA ASN A 12 1.77 16.53 -25.28
C ASN A 12 2.88 16.60 -24.22
N ALA A 13 3.14 15.52 -23.50
CA ALA A 13 4.17 15.47 -22.47
C ALA A 13 5.56 15.22 -23.04
N THR A 14 6.55 15.91 -22.49
CA THR A 14 7.96 15.63 -22.76
C THR A 14 8.44 14.41 -21.95
N VAL A 15 9.58 13.85 -22.34
CA VAL A 15 10.26 12.81 -21.56
C VAL A 15 10.58 13.28 -20.13
N GLY A 16 10.84 14.59 -19.94
CA GLY A 16 11.06 15.19 -18.63
C GLY A 16 9.81 15.13 -17.75
N ASP A 17 8.64 15.41 -18.32
CA ASP A 17 7.35 15.37 -17.62
C ASP A 17 7.02 13.94 -17.18
N LEU A 18 7.23 12.97 -18.08
CA LEU A 18 7.07 11.55 -17.77
C LEU A 18 8.00 11.10 -16.63
N ARG A 19 9.26 11.53 -16.64
CA ARG A 19 10.22 11.23 -15.57
C ARG A 19 9.76 11.80 -14.22
N ARG A 20 9.20 13.01 -14.22
CA ARG A 20 8.67 13.66 -13.00
C ARG A 20 7.45 12.93 -12.44
N VAL A 21 6.51 12.54 -13.31
CA VAL A 21 5.32 11.75 -12.91
C VAL A 21 5.74 10.37 -12.40
N ASN A 22 6.66 9.69 -13.09
CA ASN A 22 7.13 8.36 -12.69
C ASN A 22 7.83 8.38 -11.32
N LYS A 23 8.58 9.44 -10.99
CA LYS A 23 9.19 9.59 -9.66
C LYS A 23 8.14 9.65 -8.54
N VAL A 24 7.06 10.41 -8.75
CA VAL A 24 5.96 10.50 -7.79
C VAL A 24 5.20 9.18 -7.70
N TYR A 25 4.98 8.51 -8.83
CA TYR A 25 4.37 7.20 -8.87
C TYR A 25 5.18 6.18 -8.07
N ALA A 26 6.49 6.11 -8.29
CA ALA A 26 7.39 5.20 -7.56
C ALA A 26 7.39 5.46 -6.05
N GLN A 27 7.31 6.73 -5.62
CA GLN A 27 7.19 7.07 -4.20
C GLN A 27 5.87 6.60 -3.61
N LYS A 28 4.75 6.81 -4.31
CA LYS A 28 3.42 6.34 -3.87
C LYS A 28 3.34 4.81 -3.84
N GLN A 29 3.93 4.13 -4.83
CA GLN A 29 4.05 2.66 -4.85
C GLN A 29 4.75 2.13 -3.60
N ARG A 30 5.86 2.77 -3.17
CA ARG A 30 6.54 2.39 -1.92
C ARG A 30 5.67 2.59 -0.69
N GLN A 31 4.93 3.70 -0.60
CA GLN A 31 4.03 3.97 0.52
C GLN A 31 2.89 2.94 0.58
N VAL A 32 2.29 2.60 -0.56
CA VAL A 32 1.27 1.56 -0.63
C VAL A 32 1.83 0.22 -0.18
N ALA A 33 3.01 -0.17 -0.67
CA ALA A 33 3.65 -1.42 -0.26
C ALA A 33 3.93 -1.47 1.25
N GLN A 34 4.38 -0.36 1.85
CA GLN A 34 4.59 -0.25 3.30
C GLN A 34 3.27 -0.39 4.07
N TYR A 35 2.25 0.38 3.68
CA TYR A 35 0.94 0.33 4.32
C TYR A 35 0.29 -1.05 4.22
N THR A 36 0.37 -1.69 3.05
CA THR A 36 -0.11 -3.06 2.87
C THR A 36 0.67 -4.03 3.74
N GLY A 37 1.99 -3.89 3.84
CA GLY A 37 2.81 -4.70 4.73
C GLY A 37 2.40 -4.56 6.20
N GLU A 38 2.23 -3.32 6.68
CA GLU A 38 1.78 -3.03 8.05
C GLU A 38 0.38 -3.58 8.32
N TYR A 39 -0.58 -3.34 7.42
CA TYR A 39 -1.95 -3.84 7.53
C TYR A 39 -2.01 -5.37 7.56
N THR A 40 -1.30 -6.04 6.65
CA THR A 40 -1.24 -7.51 6.60
C THR A 40 -0.59 -8.10 7.86
N ASN A 41 0.49 -7.48 8.36
CA ASN A 41 1.14 -7.94 9.58
C ASN A 41 0.24 -7.74 10.81
N GLY A 42 -0.40 -6.58 10.95
CA GLY A 42 -1.34 -6.32 12.04
C GLY A 42 -2.52 -7.29 12.04
N ARG A 43 -3.09 -7.58 10.86
CA ARG A 43 -4.13 -8.59 10.69
C ARG A 43 -3.66 -9.97 11.15
N ARG A 44 -2.48 -10.41 10.71
CA ARG A 44 -1.90 -11.70 11.13
C ARG A 44 -1.74 -11.79 12.66
N THR A 45 -1.25 -10.72 13.30
CA THR A 45 -1.10 -10.70 14.76
C THR A 45 -2.44 -10.82 15.48
N LEU A 46 -3.48 -10.14 14.98
CA LEU A 46 -4.82 -10.23 15.56
C LEU A 46 -5.42 -11.64 15.39
N GLU A 47 -5.26 -12.24 14.22
CA GLU A 47 -5.69 -13.63 13.94
C GLU A 47 -4.98 -14.60 14.91
N GLN A 48 -3.67 -14.48 15.08
CA GLN A 48 -2.91 -15.30 16.04
C GLN A 48 -3.38 -15.11 17.49
N PHE A 49 -3.67 -13.88 17.90
CA PHE A 49 -4.19 -13.61 19.23
C PHE A 49 -5.58 -14.23 19.42
N GLN A 50 -6.45 -14.14 18.41
CA GLN A 50 -7.77 -14.75 18.43
C GLN A 50 -7.68 -16.29 18.50
N GLU A 51 -6.81 -16.92 17.72
CA GLU A 51 -6.54 -18.36 17.79
C GLU A 51 -6.09 -18.77 19.20
N ALA A 52 -5.17 -18.02 19.80
CA ALA A 52 -4.71 -18.29 21.16
C ALA A 52 -5.85 -18.21 22.20
N LEU A 53 -6.76 -17.22 22.08
CA LEU A 53 -7.93 -17.12 22.95
C LEU A 53 -8.88 -18.31 22.80
N ILE A 54 -9.13 -18.75 21.56
CA ILE A 54 -9.99 -19.91 21.29
C ILE A 54 -9.39 -21.17 21.91
N VAL A 55 -8.08 -21.39 21.74
CA VAL A 55 -7.37 -22.55 22.31
C VAL A 55 -7.44 -22.54 23.83
N VAL A 56 -7.22 -21.39 24.47
CA VAL A 56 -7.31 -21.28 25.94
C VAL A 56 -8.74 -21.54 26.40
N ALA A 57 -9.75 -20.94 25.76
CA ALA A 57 -11.15 -21.14 26.12
C ALA A 57 -11.56 -22.62 26.03
N ALA A 58 -11.14 -23.33 24.98
CA ALA A 58 -11.42 -24.76 24.80
C ALA A 58 -10.68 -25.67 25.79
N ALA A 59 -9.65 -25.18 26.48
CA ALA A 59 -8.88 -25.94 27.46
C ALA A 59 -9.41 -25.82 28.89
N VAL A 60 -10.41 -24.95 29.13
CA VAL A 60 -11.04 -24.73 30.45
C VAL A 60 -12.44 -25.36 30.57
N ASP A 61 -12.91 -26.02 29.50
CA ASP A 61 -14.08 -26.91 29.48
C ASP A 61 -13.66 -28.38 29.74
#